data_AF-A0A7K0D4Q6-F1
#
_entry.id   AF-A0A7K0D4Q6-F1
#
_cell.length_a   1.000
_cell.length_b   1.000
_cell.length_c   1.000
_cell.angle_alpha   90.00
_cell.angle_beta   90.00
_cell.angle_gamma   90.00
#
_symmetry.space_group_name_H-M   'P 1'
#
loop_
_entity.id
_entity.type
_entity.pdbx_description
1 polymer ?
#
loop_
_entity_poly.entity_id
_entity_poly.type
_entity_poly.pdbx_seq_one_letter_code
_entity_poly.pdbx_strand_id
1 'polypeptide(L)'
;MSEAQISGETSWFKSSFSRDAATCVEVRFTRTTVLIRDSKYFHNPANPPAAQPIITIPIESWTRFLDLVLGQDVSAPGLPAVRVHPDGGATLTAENGTALTYTPAEWVAYTSGVRVGEFAAA
;
A
#
# COMPACT_ATOMS: atom_id res chain seq x y z
N MET A 1 27.06 -9.42 -16.19
CA MET A 1 26.39 -10.46 -15.38
C MET A 1 25.02 -9.91 -15.07
N SER A 2 24.00 -10.36 -15.81
CA SER A 2 22.64 -9.85 -15.68
C SER A 2 22.00 -10.46 -14.44
N GLU A 3 21.52 -9.61 -13.53
CA GLU A 3 20.72 -10.02 -12.38
C GLU A 3 19.51 -10.79 -12.87
N ALA A 4 19.44 -12.08 -12.51
CA ALA A 4 18.25 -12.87 -12.66
C ALA A 4 17.16 -12.22 -11.82
N GLN A 5 16.13 -11.69 -12.49
CA GLN A 5 14.92 -11.20 -11.85
C GLN A 5 14.33 -12.35 -11.04
N ILE A 6 14.40 -12.24 -9.71
CA ILE A 6 13.88 -13.27 -8.82
C ILE A 6 12.36 -13.13 -8.85
N SER A 7 11.73 -14.10 -9.51
CA SER A 7 10.30 -14.18 -9.75
C SER A 7 9.53 -13.87 -8.45
N GLY A 8 8.93 -12.68 -8.38
CA GLY A 8 8.18 -12.20 -7.22
C GLY A 8 8.57 -10.81 -6.72
N GLU A 9 9.79 -10.33 -6.97
CA GLU A 9 10.18 -8.95 -6.58
C GLU A 9 9.79 -7.92 -7.65
N THR A 10 9.32 -6.74 -7.22
CA THR A 10 8.96 -5.65 -8.12
C THR A 10 9.73 -4.36 -7.79
N SER A 11 9.75 -3.41 -8.73
CA SER A 11 9.94 -2.00 -8.38
C SER A 11 8.66 -1.45 -7.72
N TRP A 12 8.69 -0.21 -7.23
CA TRP A 12 7.47 0.46 -6.75
C TRP A 12 6.50 0.66 -7.93
N PHE A 13 5.25 0.26 -7.75
CA PHE A 13 4.19 0.43 -8.75
C PHE A 13 2.89 0.91 -8.09
N LYS A 14 1.99 1.45 -8.91
CA LYS A 14 0.69 2.01 -8.50
C LYS A 14 -0.44 1.23 -9.16
N SER A 15 -1.64 1.43 -8.64
CA SER A 15 -2.89 1.04 -9.30
C SER A 15 -2.99 1.68 -10.69
N SER A 16 -3.56 1.00 -11.68
CA SER A 16 -3.78 1.61 -13.00
C SER A 16 -4.88 2.69 -12.97
N PHE A 17 -5.65 2.76 -11.88
CA PHE A 17 -6.69 3.76 -11.61
C PHE A 17 -6.12 5.07 -11.03
N SER A 18 -4.83 5.10 -10.69
CA SER A 18 -4.13 6.25 -10.09
C SER A 18 -3.72 7.33 -11.11
N ARG A 19 -4.46 7.50 -12.22
CA ARG A 19 -4.00 8.17 -13.45
C ARG A 19 -3.70 9.67 -13.30
N ASP A 20 -4.40 10.37 -12.42
CA ASP A 20 -4.33 11.85 -12.33
C ASP A 20 -4.03 12.40 -10.93
N ALA A 21 -3.91 11.54 -9.91
CA ALA A 21 -3.62 12.00 -8.56
C ALA A 21 -2.11 11.94 -8.31
N ALA A 22 -1.47 13.09 -8.13
CA ALA A 22 -0.08 13.15 -7.69
C ALA A 22 0.17 12.38 -6.37
N THR A 23 -0.90 12.13 -5.63
CA THR A 23 -0.94 11.46 -4.33
C THR A 23 -1.48 10.05 -4.55
N CYS A 24 -0.66 9.00 -4.41
CA CYS A 24 -1.07 7.62 -4.70
C CYS A 24 -0.39 6.61 -3.78
N VAL A 25 -1.12 5.52 -3.52
CA VAL A 25 -0.58 4.31 -2.89
C VAL A 25 0.43 3.66 -3.82
N GLU A 26 1.66 3.50 -3.35
CA GLU A 26 2.70 2.74 -4.04
C GLU A 26 2.96 1.43 -3.29
N VAL A 27 3.03 0.34 -4.05
CA VAL A 27 3.28 -1.02 -3.55
C VAL A 27 4.58 -1.54 -4.15
N ARG A 28 5.32 -2.33 -3.37
CA ARG A 28 6.50 -3.07 -3.85
C ARG A 28 6.55 -4.45 -3.23
N PHE A 29 6.64 -5.49 -4.06
CA PHE A 29 6.93 -6.83 -3.59
C PHE A 29 8.43 -7.05 -3.41
N THR A 30 8.80 -7.66 -2.29
CA THR A 30 10.12 -8.26 -2.05
C THR A 30 9.94 -9.77 -1.89
N ARG A 31 11.04 -10.52 -1.69
CA ARG A 31 10.98 -11.98 -1.44
C ARG A 31 9.99 -12.42 -0.36
N THR A 32 9.86 -11.65 0.72
CA THR A 32 9.11 -12.08 1.91
C THR A 32 8.10 -11.07 2.38
N THR A 33 8.07 -9.86 1.81
CA THR A 33 7.21 -8.78 2.27
C THR A 33 6.64 -7.98 1.12
N VAL A 34 5.50 -7.36 1.37
CA VAL A 34 4.93 -6.30 0.56
C VAL A 34 5.10 -4.98 1.31
N LEU A 35 5.65 -3.99 0.64
CA LEU A 35 5.86 -2.66 1.17
C LEU A 35 4.82 -1.72 0.59
N ILE A 36 4.26 -0.85 1.42
CA ILE A 36 3.32 0.20 1.03
C ILE A 36 3.90 1.55 1.45
N ARG A 37 3.82 2.54 0.56
CA ARG A 37 4.16 3.93 0.88
C ARG A 37 3.23 4.88 0.15
N ASP A 38 3.36 6.16 0.47
CA ASP A 38 2.66 7.24 -0.20
C ASP A 38 3.62 8.06 -1.06
N SER A 39 3.34 8.18 -2.37
CA SER A 39 4.17 8.96 -3.29
C SER A 39 4.20 10.44 -2.93
N LYS A 40 3.16 10.97 -2.28
CA LYS A 40 3.06 12.41 -1.93
C LYS A 40 4.05 12.84 -0.86
N TYR A 41 4.66 11.89 -0.15
CA TYR A 41 5.73 12.18 0.78
C TYR A 41 6.85 13.00 0.12
N PHE A 42 7.14 12.74 -1.15
CA PHE A 42 8.17 13.44 -1.91
C PHE A 42 7.74 14.80 -2.48
N HIS A 43 6.46 15.17 -2.39
CA HIS A 43 6.00 16.48 -2.88
C HIS A 43 6.49 17.64 -2.01
N ASN A 44 6.73 17.37 -0.73
CA ASN A 44 7.39 18.33 0.14
C ASN A 44 8.91 18.10 0.07
N PRO A 45 9.68 18.98 -0.59
CA PRO A 45 11.13 18.82 -0.71
C PRO A 45 11.86 18.92 0.64
N ALA A 46 11.22 19.45 1.68
CA ALA A 46 11.77 19.45 3.03
C ALA A 46 11.70 18.08 3.73
N ASN A 47 10.94 17.13 3.19
CA ASN A 47 10.85 15.78 3.75
C ASN A 47 12.12 14.99 3.41
N PRO A 48 12.86 14.47 4.41
CA PRO A 48 14.05 13.68 4.15
C PRO A 48 13.65 12.31 3.59
N PRO A 49 14.20 11.87 2.43
CA PRO A 49 13.82 10.59 1.81
C PRO A 49 13.95 9.37 2.73
N ALA A 50 14.94 9.38 3.62
CA ALA A 50 15.18 8.29 4.57
C ALA A 50 14.10 8.15 5.66
N ALA A 51 13.25 9.17 5.86
CA ALA A 51 12.16 9.14 6.82
C ALA A 51 10.78 8.89 6.17
N GLN A 52 10.75 8.47 4.90
CA GLN A 52 9.49 8.12 4.24
C GLN A 52 8.79 7.00 5.01
N PRO A 53 7.54 7.21 5.45
CA PRO A 53 6.75 6.16 6.09
C PRO A 53 6.53 4.99 5.12
N ILE A 54 6.89 3.78 5.56
CA ILE A 54 6.69 2.53 4.84
C ILE A 54 6.01 1.54 5.77
N ILE A 55 4.85 1.05 5.35
CA ILE A 55 4.18 -0.09 6.00
C ILE A 55 4.73 -1.37 5.36
N THR A 56 5.15 -2.32 6.18
CA THR A 56 5.68 -3.62 5.77
C THR A 56 4.73 -4.72 6.19
N ILE A 57 4.33 -5.58 5.26
CA ILE A 57 3.41 -6.70 5.51
C ILE A 57 4.09 -7.99 5.01
N PRO A 58 4.09 -9.10 5.77
CA PRO A 58 4.57 -10.37 5.26
C PRO A 58 3.76 -10.83 4.04
N ILE A 59 4.43 -11.42 3.04
CA ILE A 59 3.77 -11.81 1.78
C ILE A 59 2.67 -12.86 2.02
N GLU A 60 2.85 -13.75 2.99
CA GLU A 60 1.86 -14.74 3.41
C GLU A 60 0.59 -14.14 4.02
N SER A 61 0.68 -12.90 4.52
CA SER A 61 -0.45 -12.17 5.10
C SER A 61 -1.09 -11.18 4.12
N TRP A 62 -0.52 -11.03 2.92
CA TRP A 62 -0.90 -9.99 1.98
C TRP A 62 -2.33 -10.13 1.47
N THR A 63 -2.74 -11.32 1.05
CA THR A 63 -4.11 -11.56 0.57
C THR A 63 -5.14 -11.20 1.64
N ARG A 64 -4.89 -11.59 2.89
CA ARG A 64 -5.77 -11.24 4.01
C ARG A 64 -5.81 -9.73 4.25
N PHE A 65 -4.69 -9.05 4.13
CA PHE A 65 -4.67 -7.60 4.20
C PHE A 65 -5.50 -6.94 3.08
N LEU A 66 -5.47 -7.47 1.86
CA LEU A 66 -6.32 -6.99 0.77
C LEU A 66 -7.81 -7.19 1.08
N ASP A 67 -8.18 -8.30 1.74
CA ASP A 67 -9.57 -8.51 2.20
C ASP A 67 -9.98 -7.47 3.25
N LEU A 68 -9.09 -7.08 4.17
CA LEU A 68 -9.32 -5.97 5.11
C LEU A 68 -9.53 -4.64 4.38
N VAL A 69 -8.72 -4.35 3.36
CA VAL A 69 -8.82 -3.14 2.54
C VAL A 69 -10.18 -3.06 1.84
N LEU A 70 -10.70 -4.20 1.39
CA LEU A 70 -12.03 -4.30 0.77
C LEU A 70 -13.19 -4.38 1.78
N GLY A 71 -12.90 -4.35 3.09
CA GLY A 71 -13.90 -4.51 4.15
C GLY A 71 -14.57 -5.88 4.16
N GLN A 72 -13.91 -6.90 3.61
CA GLN A 72 -14.39 -8.29 3.54
C GLN A 72 -13.90 -9.14 4.72
N ASP A 73 -12.86 -8.69 5.43
CA ASP A 73 -12.40 -9.29 6.67
C ASP A 73 -12.38 -8.24 7.79
N VAL A 74 -12.28 -8.70 9.03
CA VAL A 74 -12.12 -7.87 10.23
C VAL A 74 -10.69 -7.93 10.74
N SER A 75 -10.26 -6.85 11.40
CA SER A 75 -8.90 -6.67 11.92
C SER A 75 -8.27 -7.97 12.46
N ALA A 76 -7.04 -8.25 12.01
CA ALA A 76 -6.27 -9.41 12.43
C ALA A 76 -4.98 -8.98 13.17
N PRO A 77 -4.52 -9.73 14.19
CA PRO A 77 -3.24 -9.49 14.82
C PRO A 77 -2.09 -9.49 13.79
N GLY A 78 -1.16 -8.55 13.92
CA GLY A 78 0.02 -8.43 13.04
C GLY A 78 -0.26 -7.83 11.67
N LEU A 79 -1.52 -7.53 11.32
CA LEU A 79 -1.86 -6.77 10.11
C LEU A 79 -2.07 -5.28 10.41
N PRO A 80 -1.77 -4.37 9.46
CA PRO A 80 -2.09 -2.97 9.64
C PRO A 80 -3.59 -2.76 9.82
N ALA A 81 -3.96 -1.89 10.76
CA ALA A 81 -5.33 -1.47 10.93
C ALA A 81 -5.77 -0.61 9.74
N VAL A 82 -6.96 -0.90 9.20
CA VAL A 82 -7.61 -0.12 8.14
C VAL A 82 -8.73 0.69 8.78
N ARG A 83 -8.62 2.03 8.76
CA ARG A 83 -9.65 2.93 9.28
C ARG A 83 -10.18 3.80 8.15
N VAL A 84 -11.36 3.45 7.63
CA VAL A 84 -12.11 4.30 6.69
C VAL A 84 -12.72 5.48 7.45
N HIS A 85 -12.58 6.69 6.93
CA HIS A 85 -13.07 7.93 7.51
C HIS A 85 -14.47 8.27 6.98
N PRO A 86 -15.25 9.12 7.69
CA PRO A 86 -16.57 9.55 7.24
C PRO A 86 -16.59 10.28 5.88
N ASP A 87 -15.46 10.87 5.46
CA ASP A 87 -15.31 11.55 4.17
C ASP A 87 -15.02 10.59 3.01
N GLY A 88 -14.82 9.29 3.29
CA GLY A 88 -14.47 8.27 2.31
C GLY A 88 -12.97 8.05 2.12
N GLY A 89 -12.11 8.82 2.80
CA GLY A 89 -10.68 8.55 2.88
C GLY A 89 -10.37 7.39 3.84
N ALA A 90 -9.09 7.07 4.01
CA ALA A 90 -8.68 6.03 4.95
C ALA A 90 -7.29 6.26 5.53
N THR A 91 -7.06 5.77 6.75
CA THR A 91 -5.72 5.61 7.33
C THR A 91 -5.39 4.13 7.46
N LEU A 92 -4.21 3.75 6.99
CA LEU A 92 -3.55 2.49 7.33
C LEU A 92 -2.60 2.74 8.50
N THR A 93 -2.59 1.87 9.50
CA THR A 93 -1.67 1.99 10.65
C THR A 93 -1.03 0.65 10.97
N ALA A 94 0.29 0.57 10.81
CA ALA A 94 1.07 -0.60 11.22
C ALA A 94 1.23 -0.66 12.74
N GLU A 95 1.57 -1.84 13.25
CA GLU A 95 1.77 -2.09 14.69
C GLU A 95 2.86 -1.20 15.31
N ASN A 96 3.90 -0.86 14.54
CA ASN A 96 4.97 0.04 14.96
C ASN A 96 4.56 1.54 14.98
N GLY A 97 3.29 1.85 14.75
CA GLY A 97 2.75 3.22 14.71
C GLY A 97 2.92 3.95 13.37
N THR A 98 3.57 3.35 12.37
CA THR A 98 3.66 3.93 11.03
C THR A 98 2.27 4.06 10.41
N ALA A 99 1.90 5.27 10.01
CA ALA A 99 0.59 5.55 9.43
C ALA A 99 0.69 6.18 8.03
N LEU A 100 -0.20 5.75 7.14
CA LEU A 100 -0.41 6.32 5.81
C LEU A 100 -1.87 6.75 5.69
N THR A 101 -2.12 8.04 5.38
CA THR A 101 -3.47 8.60 5.28
C THR A 101 -3.76 9.01 3.85
N TYR A 102 -4.90 8.56 3.33
CA TYR A 102 -5.34 8.73 1.96
C TYR A 102 -6.63 9.54 1.90
N THR A 103 -6.69 10.41 0.90
CA THR A 103 -7.91 11.11 0.48
C THR A 103 -8.95 10.11 -0.06
N PRO A 104 -10.21 10.51 -0.19
CA PRO A 104 -11.24 9.66 -0.77
C PRO A 104 -10.90 9.17 -2.18
N ALA A 105 -10.34 10.04 -3.03
CA ALA A 105 -9.95 9.67 -4.40
C ALA A 105 -8.81 8.64 -4.42
N GLU A 106 -7.79 8.81 -3.57
CA GLU A 106 -6.71 7.86 -3.40
C GLU A 106 -7.21 6.48 -2.95
N TRP A 107 -8.11 6.47 -1.96
CA TRP A 107 -8.67 5.25 -1.42
C TRP A 107 -9.54 4.50 -2.44
N VAL A 108 -10.32 5.22 -3.24
CA VAL A 108 -11.09 4.66 -4.36
C VAL A 108 -10.16 4.06 -5.41
N ALA A 109 -9.10 4.74 -5.82
CA ALA A 109 -8.15 4.22 -6.80
C ALA A 109 -7.42 2.97 -6.30
N TYR A 110 -7.00 2.97 -5.03
CA TYR A 110 -6.35 1.82 -4.40
C TYR A 110 -7.30 0.62 -4.32
N THR A 111 -8.49 0.79 -3.74
CA THR A 111 -9.47 -0.31 -3.61
C THR A 111 -10.00 -0.80 -4.95
N SER A 112 -10.03 0.04 -5.99
CA SER A 112 -10.36 -0.39 -7.35
C SER A 112 -9.28 -1.31 -7.92
N GLY A 113 -7.99 -0.96 -7.75
CA GLY A 113 -6.87 -1.82 -8.12
C GLY A 113 -6.87 -3.15 -7.37
N VAL A 114 -7.18 -3.13 -6.07
CA VAL A 114 -7.33 -4.35 -5.26
C VAL A 114 -8.46 -5.24 -5.80
N ARG A 115 -9.63 -4.69 -6.12
CA ARG A 115 -10.78 -5.46 -6.65
C ARG A 115 -10.48 -6.15 -7.98
N VAL A 116 -9.67 -5.55 -8.84
CA VAL A 116 -9.29 -6.14 -10.13
C VAL A 116 -8.02 -7.00 -10.05
N GLY A 117 -7.44 -7.17 -8.85
CA GLY A 117 -6.29 -8.04 -8.62
C GLY A 117 -4.94 -7.45 -9.04
N GLU A 118 -4.83 -6.14 -9.29
CA GLU A 118 -3.55 -5.49 -9.66
C GLU A 118 -2.46 -5.64 -8.59
N PHE A 119 -2.89 -5.89 -7.37
CA PHE A 119 -2.02 -6.10 -6.22
C PHE A 119 -2.00 -7.55 -5.75
N ALA A 120 -2.59 -8.52 -6.46
CA ALA A 120 -2.50 -9.91 -6.02
C ALA A 120 -1.04 -10.39 -6.02
N ALA A 121 -0.65 -11.17 -5.01
CA ALA A 121 0.61 -11.90 -5.07
C ALA A 121 0.48 -12.99 -6.16
N ALA A 122 1.49 -13.11 -7.02
CA ALA A 122 1.55 -14.11 -8.09
C ALA A 122 1.90 -15.51 -7.56
#